data_AF-A0A2E8U5T8-F1
#
_entry.id   AF-A0A2E8U5T8-F1
#
_cell.length_a   1.000
_cell.length_b   1.000
_cell.length_c   1.000
_cell.angle_alpha   90.00
_cell.angle_beta   90.00
_cell.angle_gamma   90.00
#
_symmetry.space_group_name_H-M   'P 1'
#
loop_
_entity.id
_entity.type
_entity.pdbx_description
1 polymer ?
#
loop_
_entity_poly.entity_id
_entity_poly.type
_entity_poly.pdbx_seq_one_letter_code
_entity_poly.pdbx_strand_id
1 'polypeptide(L)'
;GPDGAVTVVEPHPEVRHHTNDRLDLYDSNGELRVIPIDCLEGLVEESRPVDRVLITGSIRNLLPEVENLVGEGGFVLGPFGGPVHQRLLKRERQGDDWFDTDLGGVVFGPMDLGEAERSPLDPQNLAEHLEDILGLISELIEIEDETIGRIEGLISSLKELPRDIPDLDEESTEDEIMEHPVIELLLMEMDWLGPMWPLFGDFLSVEIDSPGSPGEDEYGMAGGHEDLIP
;
A
#
# COMPACT_ATOMS: atom_id res chain seq x y z
N GLY A 1 17.45 -12.45 21.68
CA GLY A 1 18.18 -13.14 22.77
C GLY A 1 18.09 -14.65 22.56
N PRO A 2 18.69 -15.47 23.45
CA PRO A 2 18.70 -16.94 23.36
C PRO A 2 17.31 -17.57 23.12
N ASP A 3 16.29 -17.02 23.79
CA ASP A 3 14.91 -17.51 23.70
C ASP A 3 14.05 -16.72 22.71
N GLY A 4 14.66 -15.80 21.95
CA GLY A 4 13.95 -14.98 20.97
C GLY A 4 13.90 -15.65 19.60
N ALA A 5 12.81 -15.41 18.88
CA ALA A 5 12.64 -15.84 17.49
C ALA A 5 12.26 -14.65 16.63
N VAL A 6 12.75 -14.62 15.39
CA VAL A 6 12.35 -13.66 14.36
C VAL A 6 11.94 -14.45 13.13
N THR A 7 10.73 -14.18 12.66
CA THR A 7 10.18 -14.76 11.44
C THR A 7 10.07 -13.65 10.40
N VAL A 8 10.70 -13.84 9.25
CA VAL A 8 10.53 -12.97 8.08
C VAL A 8 9.53 -13.64 7.14
N VAL A 9 8.49 -12.91 6.75
CA VAL A 9 7.50 -13.38 5.78
C VAL A 9 7.73 -12.61 4.50
N GLU A 10 8.07 -13.31 3.42
CA GLU A 10 8.43 -12.71 2.14
C GLU A 10 7.66 -13.39 1.00
N PRO A 11 6.70 -12.70 0.35
CA PRO A 11 5.93 -13.27 -0.74
C PRO A 11 6.79 -13.56 -1.97
N HIS A 12 7.73 -12.66 -2.33
CA HIS A 12 8.48 -12.77 -3.58
C HIS A 12 9.56 -13.87 -3.51
N PRO A 13 9.52 -14.91 -4.36
CA PRO A 13 10.41 -16.06 -4.25
C PRO A 13 11.90 -15.71 -4.32
N GLU A 14 12.28 -14.78 -5.21
CA GLU A 14 13.68 -14.38 -5.38
C GLU A 14 14.20 -13.56 -4.19
N VAL A 15 13.38 -12.65 -3.65
CA VAL A 15 13.73 -11.85 -2.46
C VAL A 15 13.83 -12.75 -1.25
N ARG A 16 12.94 -13.75 -1.13
CA ARG A 16 12.99 -14.76 -0.08
C ARG A 16 14.25 -15.60 -0.14
N HIS A 17 14.64 -16.04 -1.34
CA HIS A 17 15.87 -16.81 -1.52
C HIS A 17 17.10 -15.97 -1.15
N HIS A 18 17.16 -14.73 -1.64
CA HIS A 18 18.24 -13.80 -1.29
C HIS A 18 18.32 -13.55 0.21
N THR A 19 17.18 -13.33 0.87
CA THR A 19 17.11 -13.09 2.31
C THR A 19 17.63 -14.30 3.10
N ASN A 20 17.22 -15.52 2.73
CA ASN A 20 17.76 -16.74 3.36
C ASN A 20 19.29 -16.84 3.22
N ASP A 21 19.81 -16.68 2.00
CA ASP A 21 21.26 -16.76 1.73
C ASP A 21 22.06 -15.74 2.55
N ARG A 22 21.47 -14.55 2.80
CA ARG A 22 22.10 -13.51 3.62
C ARG A 22 22.02 -13.81 5.11
N LEU A 23 20.90 -14.33 5.59
CA LEU A 23 20.71 -14.65 7.01
C LEU A 23 21.52 -15.88 7.43
N ASP A 24 21.76 -16.84 6.54
CA ASP A 24 22.63 -18.01 6.80
C ASP A 24 24.08 -17.62 7.14
N LEU A 25 24.51 -16.41 6.75
CA LEU A 25 25.84 -15.88 7.04
C LEU A 25 25.91 -15.19 8.42
N TYR A 26 24.78 -14.98 9.09
CA TYR A 26 24.70 -14.27 10.37
C TYR A 26 24.64 -15.25 11.54
N ASP A 27 25.59 -15.12 12.47
CA ASP A 27 25.57 -15.85 13.73
C ASP A 27 24.59 -15.17 14.70
N SER A 28 23.36 -15.68 14.73
CA SER A 28 22.30 -15.12 15.56
C SER A 28 22.17 -15.86 16.88
N ASN A 29 21.91 -15.12 17.95
CA ASN A 29 21.70 -15.70 19.28
C ASN A 29 20.32 -16.35 19.45
N GLY A 30 19.45 -16.37 18.44
CA GLY A 30 18.07 -16.87 18.55
C GLY A 30 17.62 -17.57 17.26
N GLU A 31 16.34 -17.93 17.16
CA GLU A 31 15.82 -18.56 15.94
C GLU A 31 15.52 -17.50 14.87
N LEU A 32 16.12 -17.66 13.68
CA LEU A 32 15.79 -16.88 12.49
C LEU A 32 15.19 -17.82 11.44
N ARG A 33 14.04 -17.44 10.89
CA ARG A 33 13.41 -18.20 9.80
C ARG A 33 12.78 -17.26 8.79
N VAL A 34 12.82 -17.67 7.53
CA VAL A 34 12.17 -16.97 6.43
C VAL A 34 11.15 -17.91 5.80
N ILE A 35 9.91 -17.46 5.68
CA ILE A 35 8.81 -18.27 5.15
C ILE A 35 8.04 -17.52 4.06
N PRO A 36 7.37 -18.24 3.13
CA PRO A 36 6.40 -17.62 2.23
C PRO A 36 5.13 -17.23 2.98
N ILE A 37 4.34 -16.33 2.39
CA ILE A 37 3.06 -15.85 2.95
C ILE A 37 2.06 -16.99 3.17
N ASP A 38 2.01 -17.98 2.28
CA ASP A 38 1.11 -19.14 2.38
C ASP A 38 1.36 -20.02 3.62
N CYS A 39 2.52 -19.88 4.27
CA CYS A 39 2.83 -20.59 5.50
C CYS A 39 2.41 -19.84 6.77
N LEU A 40 1.87 -18.62 6.65
CA LEU A 40 1.49 -17.78 7.78
C LEU A 40 0.37 -18.41 8.61
N GLU A 41 -0.65 -19.01 7.98
CA GLU A 41 -1.75 -19.70 8.67
C GLU A 41 -1.22 -20.80 9.60
N GLY A 42 -0.29 -21.64 9.11
CA GLY A 42 0.31 -22.70 9.91
C GLY A 42 1.09 -22.18 11.12
N LEU A 43 1.66 -20.98 11.03
CA LEU A 43 2.30 -20.35 12.19
C LEU A 43 1.31 -19.98 13.28
N VAL A 44 0.08 -19.57 12.94
CA VAL A 44 -0.95 -19.22 13.93
C VAL A 44 -1.27 -20.43 14.81
N GLU A 45 -1.32 -21.62 14.23
CA GLU A 45 -1.66 -22.86 14.93
C GLU A 45 -0.51 -23.39 15.79
N GLU A 46 0.74 -23.23 15.34
CA GLU A 46 1.91 -23.84 15.97
C GLU A 46 2.73 -22.89 16.85
N SER A 47 2.59 -21.57 16.66
CA SER A 47 3.47 -20.58 17.28
C SER A 47 2.89 -19.98 18.56
N ARG A 48 3.81 -19.52 19.41
CA ARG A 48 3.47 -18.61 20.50
C ARG A 48 3.06 -17.25 19.93
N PRO A 49 2.22 -16.48 20.64
CA PRO A 49 1.92 -15.12 20.25
C PRO A 49 3.20 -14.31 20.06
N VAL A 50 3.21 -13.44 19.04
CA VAL A 50 4.33 -12.55 18.76
C VAL A 50 4.18 -11.25 19.53
N ASP A 51 5.30 -10.75 20.06
CA ASP A 51 5.32 -9.47 20.78
C ASP A 51 5.25 -8.28 19.82
N ARG A 52 5.82 -8.43 18.61
CA ARG A 52 6.01 -7.33 17.65
C ARG A 52 5.91 -7.84 16.23
N VAL A 53 5.21 -7.09 15.40
CA VAL A 53 5.19 -7.27 13.95
C VAL A 53 5.67 -5.98 13.29
N LEU A 54 6.57 -6.10 12.33
CA LEU A 54 7.04 -5.01 11.51
C LEU A 54 6.60 -5.26 10.07
N ILE A 55 5.94 -4.27 9.47
CA ILE A 55 5.47 -4.33 8.09
C ILE A 55 6.27 -3.31 7.30
N THR A 56 6.95 -3.77 6.26
CA THR A 56 7.97 -2.99 5.53
C THR A 56 7.55 -2.60 4.10
N GLY A 57 6.26 -2.70 3.80
CA GLY A 57 5.62 -2.19 2.59
C GLY A 57 4.20 -1.73 2.94
N SER A 58 3.63 -0.81 2.16
CA SER A 58 2.33 -0.23 2.44
C SER A 58 1.22 -1.28 2.36
N ILE A 59 0.30 -1.20 3.32
CA ILE A 59 -0.90 -2.02 3.39
C ILE A 59 -2.08 -1.14 3.75
N ARG A 60 -3.28 -1.48 3.25
CA ARG A 60 -4.50 -0.80 3.70
C ARG A 60 -5.00 -1.33 5.04
N ASN A 61 -4.96 -2.65 5.21
CA ASN A 61 -5.49 -3.34 6.38
C ASN A 61 -4.56 -4.49 6.80
N LEU A 62 -4.60 -4.84 8.08
CA LEU A 62 -3.91 -6.04 8.55
C LEU A 62 -4.64 -7.30 8.07
N LEU A 63 -3.85 -8.30 7.71
CA LEU A 63 -4.35 -9.65 7.49
C LEU A 63 -4.85 -10.24 8.82
N PRO A 64 -6.02 -10.89 8.87
CA PRO A 64 -6.55 -11.51 10.09
C PRO A 64 -5.55 -12.48 10.74
N GLU A 65 -4.75 -13.17 9.95
CA GLU A 65 -3.70 -14.08 10.41
C GLU A 65 -2.64 -13.33 11.24
N VAL A 66 -2.24 -12.13 10.80
CA VAL A 66 -1.29 -11.27 11.52
C VAL A 66 -1.92 -10.74 12.80
N GLU A 67 -3.18 -10.30 12.77
CA GLU A 67 -3.89 -9.82 13.96
C GLU A 67 -3.98 -10.91 15.03
N ASN A 68 -4.25 -12.15 14.63
CA ASN A 68 -4.35 -13.30 15.51
C ASN A 68 -3.01 -13.73 16.12
N LEU A 69 -1.90 -13.46 15.42
CA LEU A 69 -0.55 -13.76 15.94
C LEU A 69 -0.13 -12.82 17.07
N VAL A 70 -0.57 -11.56 17.06
CA VAL A 70 -0.10 -10.56 18.02
C VAL A 70 -0.68 -10.83 19.41
N GLY A 71 0.18 -11.00 20.41
CA GLY A 71 -0.22 -11.23 21.79
C GLY A 71 -0.72 -9.97 22.51
N GLU A 72 -1.26 -10.15 23.72
CA GLU A 72 -1.64 -9.06 24.62
C GLU A 72 -0.44 -8.13 24.90
N GLY A 73 -0.63 -6.82 24.72
CA GLY A 73 0.43 -5.82 24.86
C GLY A 73 1.46 -5.81 23.72
N GLY A 74 1.30 -6.69 22.73
CA GLY A 74 2.07 -6.68 21.50
C GLY A 74 1.59 -5.57 20.55
N PHE A 75 2.40 -5.27 19.53
CA PHE A 75 2.02 -4.25 18.55
C PHE A 75 2.50 -4.56 17.14
N VAL A 76 1.77 -4.01 16.17
CA VAL A 76 2.17 -3.92 14.77
C VAL A 76 2.66 -2.51 14.49
N LEU A 77 3.80 -2.39 13.81
CA LEU A 77 4.30 -1.14 13.27
C LEU A 77 4.39 -1.27 11.75
N GLY A 78 3.70 -0.39 11.03
CA GLY A 78 3.67 -0.47 9.58
C GLY A 78 3.15 0.81 8.92
N PRO A 79 3.45 1.01 7.63
CA PRO A 79 2.82 2.03 6.80
C PRO A 79 1.39 1.58 6.43
N PHE A 80 0.39 2.35 6.88
CA PHE A 80 -1.02 2.12 6.60
C PHE A 80 -1.58 3.21 5.68
N GLY A 81 -2.21 2.80 4.59
CA GLY A 81 -2.80 3.70 3.60
C GLY A 81 -2.66 3.15 2.19
N GLY A 82 -3.17 3.90 1.21
CA GLY A 82 -3.05 3.55 -0.20
C GLY A 82 -1.89 4.28 -0.89
N PRO A 83 -1.87 4.33 -2.23
CA PRO A 83 -0.78 4.93 -3.00
C PRO A 83 -0.61 6.44 -2.75
N VAL A 84 -1.70 7.17 -2.47
CA VAL A 84 -1.64 8.65 -2.38
C VAL A 84 -1.28 9.12 -0.97
N HIS A 85 -1.75 8.40 0.06
CA HIS A 85 -1.53 8.81 1.44
C HIS A 85 -1.31 7.62 2.38
N GLN A 86 -0.20 7.67 3.12
CA GLN A 86 0.17 6.65 4.08
C GLN A 86 0.60 7.27 5.41
N ARG A 87 0.20 6.65 6.51
CA ARG A 87 0.61 6.99 7.88
C ARG A 87 1.36 5.81 8.48
N LEU A 88 2.49 6.07 9.11
CA LEU A 88 3.18 5.07 9.92
C LEU A 88 2.42 4.94 11.24
N LEU A 89 1.76 3.81 11.45
CA LEU A 89 0.99 3.57 12.66
C LEU A 89 1.65 2.50 13.51
N LYS A 90 1.69 2.74 14.82
CA LYS A 90 1.88 1.71 15.83
C LYS A 90 0.51 1.29 16.35
N ARG A 91 0.07 0.09 16.01
CA ARG A 91 -1.21 -0.50 16.44
C ARG A 91 -0.94 -1.47 17.58
N GLU A 92 -1.37 -1.16 18.80
CA GLU A 92 -1.12 -1.96 20.00
C GLU A 92 -2.37 -2.74 20.43
N ARG A 93 -2.22 -4.03 20.72
CA ARG A 93 -3.31 -4.90 21.16
C ARG A 93 -3.52 -4.79 22.67
N GLN A 94 -4.72 -4.40 23.09
CA GLN A 94 -5.12 -4.35 24.50
C GLN A 94 -6.49 -4.99 24.67
N GLY A 95 -6.51 -6.22 25.17
CA GLY A 95 -7.70 -7.06 25.20
C GLY A 95 -8.20 -7.43 23.79
N ASP A 96 -9.45 -7.11 23.53
CA ASP A 96 -10.10 -7.35 22.23
C ASP A 96 -10.02 -6.12 21.29
N ASP A 97 -9.43 -5.02 21.76
CA ASP A 97 -9.35 -3.76 21.04
C ASP A 97 -7.92 -3.47 20.54
N TRP A 98 -7.84 -2.70 19.46
CA TRP A 98 -6.60 -2.16 18.90
C TRP A 98 -6.52 -0.66 19.12
N PHE A 99 -5.36 -0.20 19.59
CA PHE A 99 -5.10 1.21 19.84
C PHE A 99 -4.01 1.72 18.92
N ASP A 100 -4.37 2.65 18.05
CA ASP A 100 -3.46 3.21 17.07
C ASP A 100 -2.75 4.45 17.62
N THR A 101 -1.43 4.48 17.48
CA THR A 101 -0.60 5.67 17.66
C THR A 101 -0.04 6.07 16.32
N ASP A 102 -0.39 7.26 15.88
CA ASP A 102 0.07 7.83 14.63
C ASP A 102 1.46 8.45 14.78
N LEU A 103 2.41 7.98 13.95
CA LEU A 103 3.80 8.40 13.97
C LEU A 103 4.16 9.35 12.81
N GLY A 104 3.19 9.72 11.97
CA GLY A 104 3.34 10.67 10.86
C GLY A 104 3.25 10.05 9.47
N GLY A 105 3.33 10.91 8.45
CA GLY A 105 3.28 10.52 7.04
C GLY A 105 4.57 9.86 6.55
N VAL A 106 4.44 8.84 5.70
CA VAL A 106 5.56 8.08 5.12
C VAL A 106 5.28 7.72 3.67
N VAL A 107 6.29 7.27 2.94
CA VAL A 107 6.15 6.73 1.58
C VAL A 107 6.83 5.37 1.54
N PHE A 108 6.04 4.32 1.39
CA PHE A 108 6.49 2.96 1.16
C PHE A 108 5.86 2.42 -0.13
N GLY A 109 6.61 1.60 -0.85
CA GLY A 109 6.05 0.82 -1.95
C GLY A 109 5.03 -0.21 -1.42
N PRO A 110 4.09 -0.66 -2.27
CA PRO A 110 3.08 -1.64 -1.88
C PRO A 110 3.73 -2.94 -1.41
N MET A 111 3.07 -3.61 -0.46
CA MET A 111 3.47 -4.95 -0.02
C MET A 111 3.46 -5.96 -1.17
N ASP A 112 2.49 -5.83 -2.09
CA ASP A 112 2.42 -6.62 -3.31
C ASP A 112 3.10 -5.88 -4.45
N LEU A 113 4.22 -6.41 -4.95
CA LEU A 113 4.94 -5.82 -6.08
C LEU A 113 4.08 -5.80 -7.36
N GLY A 114 3.08 -6.67 -7.50
CA GLY A 114 2.14 -6.62 -8.61
C GLY A 114 1.25 -5.38 -8.62
N GLU A 115 1.10 -4.68 -7.50
CA GLU A 115 0.43 -3.37 -7.45
C GLU A 115 1.28 -2.27 -8.06
N ALA A 116 2.60 -2.31 -7.85
CA ALA A 116 3.53 -1.33 -8.38
C ALA A 116 3.68 -1.38 -9.91
N GLU A 117 3.33 -2.51 -10.53
CA GLU A 117 3.42 -2.71 -11.99
C GLU A 117 2.12 -2.37 -12.73
N ARG A 118 1.05 -1.94 -12.03
CA ARG A 118 -0.23 -1.64 -12.67
C ARG A 118 -0.17 -0.38 -13.51
N SER A 119 -0.88 -0.40 -14.64
CA SER A 119 -1.06 0.78 -15.49
C SER A 119 -1.75 1.91 -14.71
N PRO A 120 -1.45 3.20 -14.97
CA PRO A 120 -2.21 4.32 -14.43
C PRO A 120 -3.68 4.33 -14.84
N LEU A 121 -4.03 3.66 -15.94
CA LEU A 121 -5.42 3.48 -16.40
C LEU A 121 -6.02 2.14 -15.93
N ASP A 122 -5.34 1.41 -15.06
CA ASP A 122 -5.91 0.27 -14.38
C ASP A 122 -7.11 0.75 -13.52
N PRO A 123 -8.32 0.18 -13.71
CA PRO A 123 -9.51 0.64 -12.98
C PRO A 123 -9.36 0.53 -11.48
N GLN A 124 -8.68 -0.52 -11.02
CA GLN A 124 -8.49 -0.77 -9.60
C GLN A 124 -7.54 0.31 -9.03
N ASN A 125 -6.47 0.64 -9.75
CA ASN A 125 -5.56 1.70 -9.36
C ASN A 125 -6.28 3.07 -9.27
N LEU A 126 -7.08 3.44 -10.28
CA LEU A 126 -7.84 4.70 -10.25
C LEU A 126 -8.87 4.76 -9.12
N ALA A 127 -9.58 3.66 -8.87
CA ALA A 127 -10.54 3.57 -7.78
C ALA A 127 -9.84 3.79 -6.42
N GLU A 128 -8.70 3.14 -6.25
CA GLU A 128 -7.86 3.24 -5.07
C GLU A 128 -7.34 4.66 -4.83
N HIS A 129 -6.94 5.36 -5.89
CA HIS A 129 -6.56 6.77 -5.83
C HIS A 129 -7.72 7.68 -5.41
N LEU A 130 -8.88 7.49 -6.02
CA LEU A 130 -10.06 8.29 -5.70
C LEU A 130 -10.51 8.07 -4.26
N GLU A 131 -10.42 6.84 -3.74
CA GLU A 131 -10.68 6.53 -2.33
C GLU A 131 -9.74 7.29 -1.39
N ASP A 132 -8.44 7.25 -1.66
CA ASP A 132 -7.45 7.94 -0.84
C ASP A 132 -7.63 9.46 -0.88
N ILE A 133 -7.85 10.03 -2.08
CA ILE A 133 -8.07 11.48 -2.25
C ILE A 133 -9.37 11.90 -1.57
N LEU A 134 -10.43 11.11 -1.67
CA LEU A 134 -11.69 11.38 -0.97
C LEU A 134 -11.47 11.39 0.54
N GLY A 135 -10.72 10.42 1.07
CA GLY A 135 -10.34 10.39 2.49
C GLY A 135 -9.59 11.65 2.91
N LEU A 136 -8.55 12.03 2.15
CA LEU A 136 -7.75 13.24 2.40
C LEU A 136 -8.58 14.53 2.37
N ILE A 137 -9.38 14.73 1.32
CA ILE A 137 -10.16 15.97 1.17
C ILE A 137 -11.21 16.04 2.28
N SER A 138 -11.81 14.92 2.68
CA SER A 138 -12.79 14.85 3.76
C SER A 138 -12.21 15.23 5.13
N GLU A 139 -10.90 15.05 5.34
CA GLU A 139 -10.21 15.55 6.55
C GLU A 139 -9.99 17.07 6.54
N LEU A 140 -9.88 17.66 5.34
CA LEU A 140 -9.53 19.06 5.16
C LEU A 140 -10.75 19.98 5.08
N ILE A 141 -11.81 19.53 4.41
CA ILE A 141 -13.02 20.32 4.13
C ILE A 141 -14.29 19.47 4.24
N GLU A 142 -15.41 20.13 4.53
CA GLU A 142 -16.73 19.50 4.45
C GLU A 142 -17.16 19.42 2.99
N ILE A 143 -17.41 18.20 2.50
CA ILE A 143 -17.89 17.90 1.16
C ILE A 143 -19.39 17.59 1.25
N GLU A 144 -20.18 18.06 0.28
CA GLU A 144 -21.61 17.74 0.23
C GLU A 144 -21.84 16.23 0.07
N ASP A 145 -22.78 15.65 0.83
CA ASP A 145 -23.10 14.22 0.80
C ASP A 145 -23.43 13.71 -0.63
N GLU A 146 -24.06 14.55 -1.46
CA GLU A 146 -24.34 14.20 -2.86
C GLU A 146 -23.04 14.01 -3.66
N THR A 147 -22.04 14.86 -3.45
CA THR A 147 -20.74 14.75 -4.11
C THR A 147 -19.98 13.51 -3.65
N ILE A 148 -19.99 13.23 -2.33
CA ILE A 148 -19.41 12.00 -1.77
C ILE A 148 -20.03 10.78 -2.44
N GLY A 149 -21.37 10.71 -2.48
CA GLY A 149 -22.07 9.58 -3.10
C GLY A 149 -21.79 9.39 -4.59
N ARG A 150 -21.53 10.48 -5.33
CA ARG A 150 -21.10 10.37 -6.75
C ARG A 150 -19.69 9.83 -6.89
N ILE A 151 -18.76 10.25 -6.04
CA ILE A 151 -17.38 9.74 -6.04
C ILE A 151 -17.37 8.26 -5.65
N GLU A 152 -18.09 7.87 -4.60
CA GLU A 152 -18.27 6.47 -4.21
C GLU A 152 -18.90 5.62 -5.32
N GLY A 153 -19.88 6.18 -6.04
CA GLY A 153 -20.48 5.53 -7.21
C GLY A 153 -19.50 5.30 -8.35
N LEU A 154 -18.64 6.29 -8.65
CA LEU A 154 -17.58 6.18 -9.65
C LEU A 154 -16.54 5.13 -9.23
N ILE A 155 -16.10 5.15 -7.97
CA ILE A 155 -15.19 4.14 -7.39
C ILE A 155 -15.77 2.74 -7.54
N SER A 156 -17.05 2.54 -7.19
CA SER A 156 -17.72 1.24 -7.34
C SER A 156 -17.76 0.81 -8.80
N SER A 157 -18.05 1.73 -9.71
CA SER A 157 -18.12 1.44 -11.15
C SER A 157 -16.76 1.03 -11.72
N LEU A 158 -15.68 1.70 -11.29
CA LEU A 158 -14.31 1.34 -11.65
C LEU A 158 -13.94 -0.07 -11.15
N LYS A 159 -14.30 -0.41 -9.89
CA LYS A 159 -14.04 -1.74 -9.31
C LYS A 159 -14.83 -2.87 -9.98
N GLU A 160 -15.96 -2.55 -10.59
CA GLU A 160 -16.82 -3.51 -11.30
C GLU A 160 -16.42 -3.72 -12.78
N LEU A 161 -15.47 -2.93 -13.30
CA LEU A 161 -14.98 -3.10 -14.65
C LEU A 161 -14.26 -4.45 -14.83
N PRO A 162 -14.23 -5.01 -16.07
CA PRO A 162 -13.50 -6.24 -16.36
C PRO A 162 -12.01 -6.10 -16.04
N ARG A 163 -11.37 -7.21 -15.64
CA ARG A 163 -9.92 -7.24 -15.32
C ARG A 163 -9.04 -7.37 -16.56
N ASP A 164 -9.62 -7.72 -17.70
CA ASP A 164 -8.95 -7.96 -18.99
C ASP A 164 -9.12 -6.77 -19.95
N ILE A 165 -9.03 -5.55 -19.41
CA ILE A 165 -9.09 -4.33 -20.21
C ILE A 165 -7.81 -4.20 -21.05
N PRO A 166 -7.93 -3.83 -22.34
CA PRO A 166 -6.76 -3.59 -23.18
C PRO A 166 -5.95 -2.41 -22.66
N ASP A 167 -4.63 -2.58 -22.56
CA ASP A 167 -3.73 -1.47 -22.26
C ASP A 167 -3.74 -0.44 -23.40
N LEU A 168 -3.58 0.83 -23.03
CA LEU A 168 -3.32 1.92 -23.95
C LEU A 168 -1.83 2.29 -23.91
N ASP A 169 -1.25 2.50 -25.09
CA ASP A 169 0.13 2.92 -25.30
C ASP A 169 0.21 4.12 -26.25
N GLU A 170 1.42 4.58 -26.55
CA GLU A 170 1.65 5.71 -27.47
C GLU A 170 1.24 5.43 -28.92
N GLU A 171 1.04 4.16 -29.30
CA GLU A 171 0.64 3.75 -30.65
C GLU A 171 -0.89 3.59 -30.78
N SER A 172 -1.61 3.66 -29.66
CA SER A 172 -3.06 3.51 -29.61
C SER A 172 -3.77 4.61 -30.41
N THR A 173 -4.75 4.20 -31.20
CA THR A 173 -5.53 5.11 -32.05
C THR A 173 -6.54 5.90 -31.24
N GLU A 174 -7.02 7.03 -31.80
CA GLU A 174 -8.06 7.84 -31.15
C GLU A 174 -9.33 7.02 -30.90
N ASP A 175 -9.72 6.15 -31.83
CA ASP A 175 -10.88 5.27 -31.67
C ASP A 175 -10.66 4.28 -30.51
N GLU A 176 -9.48 3.66 -30.41
CA GLU A 176 -9.15 2.73 -29.30
C GLU A 176 -9.15 3.43 -27.94
N ILE A 177 -8.66 4.67 -27.85
CA ILE A 177 -8.69 5.48 -26.63
C ILE A 177 -10.14 5.80 -26.23
N MET A 178 -10.97 6.19 -27.19
CA MET A 178 -12.36 6.57 -26.94
C MET A 178 -13.26 5.38 -26.59
N GLU A 179 -12.96 4.19 -27.11
CA GLU A 179 -13.64 2.93 -26.80
C GLU A 179 -13.09 2.25 -25.53
N HIS A 180 -12.06 2.81 -24.90
CA HIS A 180 -11.47 2.24 -23.70
C HIS A 180 -12.45 2.33 -22.51
N PRO A 181 -12.80 1.22 -21.83
CA PRO A 181 -13.87 1.19 -20.83
C PRO A 181 -13.74 2.20 -19.69
N VAL A 182 -12.51 2.43 -19.21
CA VAL A 182 -12.24 3.44 -18.18
C VAL A 182 -12.46 4.85 -18.72
N ILE A 183 -12.05 5.12 -19.95
CA ILE A 183 -12.20 6.45 -20.58
C ILE A 183 -13.68 6.71 -20.83
N GLU A 184 -14.43 5.75 -21.37
CA GLU A 184 -15.87 5.84 -21.54
C GLU A 184 -16.57 6.16 -20.21
N LEU A 185 -16.23 5.43 -19.13
CA LEU A 185 -16.80 5.66 -17.81
C LEU A 185 -16.51 7.08 -17.30
N LEU A 186 -15.25 7.53 -17.39
CA LEU A 186 -14.88 8.89 -16.99
C LEU A 186 -15.65 9.93 -17.81
N LEU A 187 -15.72 9.75 -19.14
CA LEU A 187 -16.47 10.62 -20.06
C LEU A 187 -17.95 10.72 -19.71
N MET A 188 -18.58 9.62 -19.30
CA MET A 188 -19.97 9.60 -18.85
C MET A 188 -20.20 10.44 -17.59
N GLU A 189 -19.21 10.54 -16.71
CA GLU A 189 -19.28 11.27 -15.45
C GLU A 189 -18.68 12.69 -15.53
N MET A 190 -18.16 13.11 -16.69
CA MET A 190 -17.42 14.38 -16.85
C MET A 190 -18.21 15.64 -16.50
N ASP A 191 -19.54 15.63 -16.64
CA ASP A 191 -20.36 16.81 -16.37
C ASP A 191 -20.19 17.31 -14.93
N TRP A 192 -20.06 16.39 -13.96
CA TRP A 192 -19.81 16.75 -12.56
C TRP A 192 -18.36 16.54 -12.16
N LEU A 193 -17.65 15.59 -12.77
CA LEU A 193 -16.25 15.31 -12.47
C LEU A 193 -15.32 16.43 -12.99
N GLY A 194 -15.61 17.02 -14.15
CA GLY A 194 -14.77 18.04 -14.78
C GLY A 194 -14.39 19.22 -13.88
N PRO A 195 -15.34 19.85 -13.16
CA PRO A 195 -15.04 20.89 -12.17
C PRO A 195 -14.18 20.42 -10.98
N MET A 196 -14.28 19.14 -10.61
CA MET A 196 -13.55 18.53 -9.49
C MET A 196 -12.18 17.99 -9.92
N TRP A 197 -11.98 17.74 -11.22
CA TRP A 197 -10.76 17.15 -11.78
C TRP A 197 -9.47 17.86 -11.34
N PRO A 198 -9.38 19.20 -11.25
CA PRO A 198 -8.17 19.86 -10.75
C PRO A 198 -7.79 19.45 -9.32
N LEU A 199 -8.77 19.09 -8.48
CA LEU A 199 -8.50 18.62 -7.11
C LEU A 199 -7.91 17.21 -7.11
N PHE A 200 -8.22 16.38 -8.11
CA PHE A 200 -7.73 15.00 -8.24
C PHE A 200 -6.42 14.93 -9.03
N GLY A 201 -6.28 15.73 -10.09
CA GLY A 201 -5.15 15.70 -11.01
C GLY A 201 -3.80 15.98 -10.34
N ASP A 202 -3.79 16.85 -9.33
CA ASP A 202 -2.58 17.14 -8.56
C ASP A 202 -2.08 15.93 -7.76
N PHE A 203 -2.97 15.02 -7.33
CA PHE A 203 -2.62 13.81 -6.59
C PHE A 203 -2.35 12.61 -7.50
N LEU A 204 -3.07 12.48 -8.62
CA LEU A 204 -2.80 11.46 -9.64
C LEU A 204 -1.43 11.66 -10.31
N SER A 205 -0.93 12.90 -10.37
CA SER A 205 0.38 13.22 -10.94
C SER A 205 1.55 12.84 -10.02
N VAL A 206 1.31 12.62 -8.72
CA VAL A 206 2.37 12.30 -7.74
C VAL A 206 2.95 10.89 -7.96
N GLU A 207 2.21 9.96 -8.56
CA GLU A 207 2.74 8.64 -8.94
C GLU A 207 3.78 8.70 -10.07
N ILE A 208 3.72 9.74 -10.91
CA ILE A 208 4.60 9.87 -12.08
C ILE A 208 6.03 10.24 -11.65
N ASP A 209 6.18 10.95 -10.54
CA ASP A 209 7.47 11.25 -9.92
C ASP A 209 7.79 10.21 -8.83
N SER A 210 8.03 8.97 -9.26
CA SER A 210 8.57 7.91 -8.40
C SER A 210 9.82 8.39 -7.65
N PRO A 211 9.79 8.56 -6.32
CA PRO A 211 10.97 8.96 -5.55
C PRO A 211 11.96 7.80 -5.54
N GLY A 212 12.89 7.80 -6.49
CA GLY A 212 13.85 6.71 -6.72
C GLY A 212 13.97 6.23 -8.16
N SER A 213 13.18 6.75 -9.10
CA SER A 213 13.42 6.54 -10.53
C SER A 213 14.82 7.07 -10.88
N PRO A 214 15.69 6.30 -11.57
CA PRO A 214 16.94 6.83 -12.08
C PRO A 214 16.64 7.76 -13.27
N GLY A 215 16.19 8.96 -12.95
CA GLY A 215 15.90 10.05 -13.88
C GLY A 215 16.40 11.37 -13.30
N GLU A 216 17.30 11.98 -14.06
CA GLU A 216 17.95 13.29 -13.95
C GLU A 216 17.30 14.33 -13.01
N ASP A 217 17.56 14.25 -11.70
CA ASP A 217 17.53 15.46 -10.87
C ASP A 217 18.66 15.49 -9.83
N GLU A 218 19.63 16.32 -10.18
CA GLU A 218 20.80 16.73 -9.41
C GLU A 218 20.35 17.74 -8.33
N TYR A 219 19.42 17.36 -7.46
CA TYR A 219 19.09 18.12 -6.25
C TYR A 219 19.28 17.25 -5.02
N GLY A 220 20.38 17.53 -4.31
CA GLY A 220 20.86 16.76 -3.18
C GLY A 220 19.79 16.51 -2.11
N MET A 221 19.35 15.26 -2.02
CA MET A 221 18.73 14.69 -0.83
C MET A 221 19.79 14.55 0.27
N ALA A 222 20.12 15.66 0.93
CA ALA A 222 20.88 15.67 2.16
C ALA A 222 19.94 15.33 3.33
N GLY A 223 19.64 14.04 3.49
CA GLY A 223 18.86 13.48 4.60
C GLY A 223 19.58 12.29 5.23
N GLY A 224 20.85 12.47 5.59
CA GLY A 224 21.59 11.46 6.33
C GLY A 224 21.05 11.35 7.75
N HIS A 225 20.21 10.35 8.02
CA HIS A 225 19.92 9.91 9.38
C HIS A 225 21.05 8.98 9.85
N GLU A 226 22.15 9.56 10.34
CA GLU A 226 23.22 8.83 11.03
C GLU A 226 22.80 8.28 12.42
N ASP A 227 21.55 8.50 12.85
CA ASP A 227 21.07 8.15 14.19
C ASP A 227 20.54 6.70 14.34
N LEU A 228 20.69 5.83 13.33
CA LEU A 228 20.26 4.43 13.40
C LEU A 228 21.40 3.42 13.15
N ILE A 229 22.55 3.62 13.78
CA ILE A 229 23.57 2.58 13.95
C ILE A 229 23.76 2.32 15.45
N PRO A 230 23.58 1.07 15.94
CA PRO A 230 23.88 0.70 17.33
C PRO A 230 25.35 0.91 17.73
#